data_AF-A0A959NH51-F1
#
_entry.id   AF-A0A959NH51-F1
#
_cell.length_a   1.000
_cell.length_b   1.000
_cell.length_c   1.000
_cell.angle_alpha   90.00
_cell.angle_beta   90.00
_cell.angle_gamma   90.00
#
_symmetry.space_group_name_H-M   'P 1'
#
loop_
_entity.id
_entity.type
_entity.pdbx_description
1 polymer ?
#
loop_
_entity_poly.entity_id
_entity_poly.type
_entity_poly.pdbx_seq_one_letter_code
_entity_poly.pdbx_strand_id
1 'polypeptide(L)'
;INLQGWTISDASGNSGGMPNFILQPDSYVIVCTGSAVAAMSTFGTTISVTSFPSLDNDGEQLSLMDANGKIIHALAYQKSWYQNTLKEDGGWSLEMIDTHNPCSGSDNWKASSNAQGGTPGQKNSVDAINTDDTPPKLLRAYTVNTTTIVAVFSEPIDSMQGATVANYQFSNGIQILSAVTKSPLFNEVQLSLSASMQLQTMYTLTASGIADCKSNTMTNNTVKVGMPEDADALDMIVNEILFNPRPTGYDYVEFYNKSQKIFDASKMYIANRNSSNDISSITQFSATPWLIFPGDYIVVTQDAESLNREYLVSHPEWVLTVSSMPSFPDAEGF
;
A
#
# COMPACT_ATOMS: atom_id res chain seq x y z
N ILE A 1 11.20 9.97 26.32
CA ILE A 1 12.08 9.68 25.16
C ILE A 1 12.81 10.97 24.77
N ASN A 2 14.12 10.94 24.49
CA ASN A 2 14.80 12.12 23.92
C ASN A 2 14.70 12.05 22.39
N LEU A 3 14.12 13.08 21.77
CA LEU A 3 13.92 13.18 20.33
C LEU A 3 15.13 13.78 19.59
N GLN A 4 16.23 14.10 20.28
CA GLN A 4 17.41 14.68 19.63
C GLN A 4 17.86 13.85 18.42
N GLY A 5 17.89 14.48 17.24
CA GLY A 5 18.32 13.85 16.00
C GLY A 5 17.28 12.94 15.32
N TRP A 6 16.09 12.78 15.90
CA TRP A 6 15.00 12.06 15.24
C TRP A 6 14.53 12.82 14.00
N THR A 7 14.00 12.12 13.01
CA THR A 7 13.55 12.72 11.74
C THR A 7 12.19 12.16 11.31
N ILE A 8 11.45 12.99 10.58
CA ILE A 8 10.28 12.58 9.81
C ILE A 8 10.73 12.42 8.37
N SER A 9 10.35 11.33 7.71
CA SER A 9 10.82 10.96 6.38
C SER A 9 9.65 10.55 5.49
N ASP A 10 9.67 11.01 4.25
CA ASP A 10 8.78 10.60 3.17
C ASP A 10 9.59 10.14 1.94
N ALA A 11 8.93 9.97 0.79
CA ALA A 11 9.61 9.67 -0.47
C ALA A 11 10.48 10.84 -1.01
N SER A 12 10.21 12.08 -0.59
CA SER A 12 10.93 13.28 -1.04
C SER A 12 12.19 13.57 -0.24
N GLY A 13 12.29 13.09 1.00
CA GLY A 13 13.48 13.12 1.82
C GLY A 13 13.20 13.14 3.32
N ASN A 14 14.18 13.60 4.09
CA ASN A 14 14.09 13.68 5.54
C ASN A 14 13.92 15.13 5.99
N SER A 15 13.17 15.31 7.07
CA SER A 15 13.18 16.53 7.86
C SER A 15 14.58 16.80 8.41
N GLY A 16 14.81 18.04 8.85
CA GLY A 16 15.92 18.33 9.75
C GLY A 16 15.81 17.49 11.02
N GLY A 17 16.94 17.16 11.64
CA GLY A 17 16.96 16.47 12.92
C GLY A 17 16.25 17.30 14.01
N MET A 18 15.38 16.65 14.77
CA MET A 18 14.68 17.27 15.89
C MET A 18 15.69 17.75 16.97
N PRO A 19 15.40 18.85 17.68
CA PRO A 19 16.27 19.37 18.72
C PRO A 19 16.31 18.47 19.95
N ASN A 20 17.20 18.78 20.90
CA ASN A 20 17.19 18.13 22.21
C ASN A 20 15.88 18.43 22.94
N PHE A 21 14.97 17.46 22.96
CA PHE A 21 13.64 17.57 23.54
C PHE A 21 13.25 16.25 24.20
N ILE A 22 12.87 16.31 25.47
CA ILE A 22 12.44 15.13 26.23
C ILE A 22 10.92 15.05 26.18
N LEU A 23 10.40 14.18 25.32
CA LEU A 23 8.99 13.82 25.29
C LEU A 23 8.66 12.96 26.51
N GLN A 24 7.75 13.43 27.36
CA GLN A 24 7.29 12.73 28.55
C GLN A 24 6.29 11.62 28.17
N PRO A 25 6.09 10.60 29.02
CA PRO A 25 4.99 9.66 28.86
C PRO A 25 3.64 10.38 28.70
N ASP A 26 2.78 9.85 27.82
CA ASP A 26 1.43 10.36 27.56
C ASP A 26 1.34 11.85 27.22
N SER A 27 2.41 12.41 26.63
CA SER A 27 2.48 13.80 26.20
C SER A 27 2.62 13.94 24.68
N TYR A 28 2.25 15.11 24.16
CA TYR A 28 2.27 15.42 22.73
C TYR A 28 3.28 16.53 22.43
N VAL A 29 3.83 16.49 21.23
CA VAL A 29 4.67 17.56 20.69
C VAL A 29 4.32 17.81 19.22
N ILE A 30 4.21 19.07 18.84
CA ILE A 30 4.01 19.49 17.45
C ILE A 30 5.39 19.69 16.83
N VAL A 31 5.63 19.07 15.67
CA VAL A 31 6.86 19.26 14.89
C VAL A 31 6.51 20.06 13.64
N CYS A 32 7.23 21.15 13.40
CA CYS A 32 6.99 21.99 12.22
C CYS A 32 8.28 22.71 11.77
N THR A 33 8.22 23.46 10.67
CA THR A 33 9.33 24.33 10.27
C THR A 33 9.46 25.51 11.23
N GLY A 34 10.67 26.08 11.30
CA GLY A 34 10.92 27.26 12.17
C GLY A 34 9.97 28.45 11.93
N SER A 35 9.51 28.65 10.70
CA SER A 35 8.55 29.72 10.36
C SER A 35 7.14 29.48 10.91
N ALA A 36 6.75 28.23 11.17
CA ALA A 36 5.42 27.86 11.65
C ALA A 36 5.31 27.85 13.19
N VAL A 37 6.43 27.90 13.93
CA VAL A 37 6.46 27.76 15.39
C VAL A 37 5.52 28.72 16.10
N ALA A 38 5.50 30.00 15.71
CA ALA A 38 4.67 31.01 16.36
C ALA A 38 3.17 30.69 16.23
N ALA A 39 2.73 30.21 15.06
CA ALA A 39 1.36 29.80 14.84
C ALA A 39 1.03 28.50 15.58
N MET A 40 1.92 27.51 15.53
CA MET A 40 1.69 26.18 16.11
C MET A 40 1.76 26.16 17.63
N SER A 41 2.57 27.03 18.24
CA SER A 41 2.70 27.13 19.71
C SER A 41 1.42 27.60 20.39
N THR A 42 0.42 28.09 19.64
CA THR A 42 -0.90 28.42 20.17
C THR A 42 -1.73 27.18 20.50
N PHE A 43 -1.41 26.02 19.91
CA PHE A 43 -2.13 24.76 20.11
C PHE A 43 -1.46 23.82 21.13
N GLY A 44 -0.14 23.91 21.27
CA GLY A 44 0.59 23.10 22.25
C GLY A 44 2.11 23.20 22.14
N THR A 45 2.80 22.36 22.93
CA THR A 45 4.27 22.27 22.92
C THR A 45 4.77 22.01 21.50
N THR A 46 5.62 22.90 20.99
CA THR A 46 6.08 22.88 19.61
C THR A 46 7.60 22.87 19.54
N ILE A 47 8.16 22.03 18.66
CA ILE A 47 9.57 22.03 18.29
C ILE A 47 9.73 22.29 16.80
N SER A 48 10.82 22.96 16.43
CA SER A 48 11.14 23.26 15.04
C SER A 48 12.20 22.33 14.46
N VAL A 49 12.07 22.02 13.18
CA VAL A 49 13.12 21.42 12.35
C VAL A 49 13.55 22.39 11.24
N THR A 50 14.76 22.19 10.71
CA THR A 50 15.36 23.06 9.68
C THR A 50 14.77 22.86 8.28
N SER A 51 14.22 21.67 8.02
CA SER A 51 13.47 21.30 6.82
C SER A 51 12.34 20.35 7.23
N PHE A 52 11.27 20.31 6.46
CA PHE A 52 10.14 19.41 6.68
C PHE A 52 9.68 18.91 5.30
N PRO A 53 9.46 17.59 5.12
CA PRO A 53 8.96 17.04 3.86
C PRO A 53 7.58 17.64 3.51
N SER A 54 7.30 17.82 2.22
CA SER A 54 5.98 18.29 1.80
C SER A 54 5.01 17.13 1.81
N LEU A 55 4.01 17.17 2.68
CA LEU A 55 3.05 16.09 2.77
C LEU A 55 2.01 16.16 1.63
N ASP A 56 1.78 15.04 0.93
CA ASP A 56 0.85 14.92 -0.20
C ASP A 56 -0.59 14.67 0.25
N ASN A 57 -1.53 15.50 -0.20
CA ASN A 57 -2.93 15.41 0.20
C ASN A 57 -3.64 14.15 -0.33
N ASP A 58 -3.15 13.57 -1.44
CA ASP A 58 -3.77 12.38 -2.03
C ASP A 58 -3.29 11.08 -1.36
N GLY A 59 -2.16 11.14 -0.66
CA GLY A 59 -1.57 10.05 0.11
C GLY A 59 -0.10 9.84 -0.17
N GLU A 60 0.63 9.39 0.85
CA GLU A 60 2.04 9.04 0.75
C GLU A 60 2.46 8.12 1.91
N GLN A 61 3.70 7.63 1.83
CA GLN A 61 4.36 6.95 2.94
C GLN A 61 5.09 7.95 3.84
N LEU A 62 4.80 7.90 5.15
CA LEU A 62 5.44 8.71 6.18
C LEU A 62 6.11 7.80 7.23
N SER A 63 7.31 8.15 7.66
CA SER A 63 8.08 7.40 8.66
C SER A 63 8.68 8.32 9.73
N LEU A 64 8.68 7.84 10.98
CA LEU A 64 9.40 8.43 12.11
C LEU A 64 10.65 7.58 12.38
N MET A 65 11.82 8.21 12.32
CA MET A 65 13.12 7.56 12.52
C MET A 65 13.84 8.12 13.73
N ASP A 66 14.51 7.26 14.49
CA ASP A 66 15.42 7.70 15.54
C ASP A 66 16.74 8.27 14.98
N ALA A 67 17.59 8.78 15.86
CA ALA A 67 18.88 9.38 15.48
C ALA A 67 19.87 8.41 14.81
N ASN A 68 19.65 7.09 14.89
CA ASN A 68 20.46 6.07 14.23
C ASN A 68 19.83 5.60 12.91
N GLY A 69 18.70 6.19 12.49
CA GLY A 69 17.96 5.80 11.31
C GLY A 69 17.07 4.57 11.50
N LYS A 70 16.83 4.12 12.74
CA LYS A 70 15.89 3.03 13.00
C LYS A 70 14.45 3.55 12.82
N ILE A 71 13.65 2.82 12.04
CA ILE A 71 12.21 3.09 11.94
C ILE A 71 11.57 2.83 13.32
N ILE A 72 10.92 3.85 13.86
CA ILE A 72 10.14 3.77 15.10
C ILE A 72 8.66 3.56 14.78
N HIS A 73 8.16 4.24 13.75
CA HIS A 73 6.79 4.05 13.26
C HIS A 73 6.71 4.49 11.79
N ALA A 74 5.79 3.91 11.04
CA ALA A 74 5.51 4.29 9.66
C ALA A 74 4.07 3.96 9.29
N LEU A 75 3.55 4.70 8.32
CA LEU A 75 2.25 4.48 7.70
C LEU A 75 2.28 4.95 6.25
N ALA A 76 1.35 4.44 5.44
CA ALA A 76 1.08 4.96 4.10
C ALA A 76 -0.37 5.43 4.05
N TYR A 77 -0.59 6.71 4.38
CA TYR A 77 -1.94 7.25 4.44
C TYR A 77 -2.46 7.54 3.03
N GLN A 78 -3.77 7.55 2.86
CA GLN A 78 -4.45 7.85 1.61
C GLN A 78 -5.60 8.80 1.87
N LYS A 79 -6.03 9.56 0.84
CA LYS A 79 -7.21 10.43 0.93
C LYS A 79 -8.47 9.67 1.41
N SER A 80 -8.64 8.41 1.01
CA SER A 80 -9.75 7.56 1.47
C SER A 80 -9.79 7.34 2.98
N TRP A 81 -8.67 7.49 3.70
CA TRP A 81 -8.62 7.33 5.15
C TRP A 81 -9.42 8.39 5.90
N TYR A 82 -9.83 9.49 5.27
CA TYR A 82 -10.74 10.45 5.90
C TYR A 82 -12.10 9.80 6.21
N GLN A 83 -12.52 8.81 5.43
CA GLN A 83 -13.83 8.15 5.52
C GLN A 83 -14.99 9.16 5.51
N ASN A 84 -14.79 10.29 4.83
CA ASN A 84 -15.74 11.39 4.82
C ASN A 84 -15.49 12.29 3.61
N THR A 85 -16.37 12.19 2.62
CA THR A 85 -16.27 12.92 1.34
C THR A 85 -16.29 14.44 1.47
N LEU A 86 -16.83 14.99 2.57
CA LEU A 86 -16.82 16.43 2.81
C LEU A 86 -15.52 16.93 3.45
N LYS A 87 -14.79 16.05 4.15
CA LYS A 87 -13.58 16.41 4.91
C LYS A 87 -12.30 16.09 4.16
N GLU A 88 -12.36 15.14 3.24
CA GLU A 88 -11.22 14.80 2.38
C GLU A 88 -10.83 15.94 1.43
N ASP A 89 -11.73 16.89 1.15
CA ASP A 89 -11.46 18.08 0.34
C ASP A 89 -10.71 19.20 1.09
N GLY A 90 -10.26 18.95 2.32
CA GLY A 90 -9.28 19.77 3.03
C GLY A 90 -9.82 20.53 4.24
N GLY A 91 -8.90 21.10 5.02
CA GLY A 91 -9.20 21.83 6.26
C GLY A 91 -9.39 20.96 7.51
N TRP A 92 -9.20 19.64 7.39
CA TRP A 92 -9.31 18.67 8.47
C TRP A 92 -8.03 17.84 8.56
N SER A 93 -7.63 17.42 9.76
CA SER A 93 -6.55 16.45 9.94
C SER A 93 -7.08 15.02 9.92
N LEU A 94 -6.24 14.09 9.44
CA LEU A 94 -6.37 12.67 9.77
C LEU A 94 -5.90 12.44 11.20
N GLU A 95 -6.68 11.71 11.99
CA GLU A 95 -6.37 11.37 13.37
C GLU A 95 -6.49 9.85 13.60
N MET A 96 -5.53 9.28 14.31
CA MET A 96 -5.55 7.89 14.74
C MET A 96 -6.62 7.70 15.83
N ILE A 97 -7.43 6.64 15.72
CA ILE A 97 -8.53 6.31 16.63
C ILE A 97 -7.99 5.71 17.94
N ASP A 98 -7.11 4.72 17.87
CA ASP A 98 -6.51 4.08 19.05
C ASP A 98 -4.99 4.06 18.97
N THR A 99 -4.32 4.88 19.76
CA THR A 99 -2.84 4.94 19.80
C THR A 99 -2.18 3.70 20.42
N HIS A 100 -2.96 2.81 21.05
CA HIS A 100 -2.49 1.51 21.54
C HIS A 100 -2.56 0.44 20.45
N ASN A 101 -3.04 0.78 19.26
CA ASN A 101 -3.13 -0.10 18.10
C ASN A 101 -2.58 0.55 16.80
N PRO A 102 -1.30 0.91 16.75
CA PRO A 102 -0.78 1.76 15.68
C PRO A 102 -0.58 1.04 14.32
N CYS A 103 -0.77 -0.28 14.23
CA CYS A 103 -0.47 -1.03 12.99
C CYS A 103 -1.66 -1.35 12.09
N SER A 104 -2.91 -1.11 12.50
CA SER A 104 -4.11 -1.52 11.72
C SER A 104 -4.44 -0.63 10.51
N GLY A 105 -3.50 0.19 10.04
CA GLY A 105 -3.67 0.96 8.80
C GLY A 105 -4.95 1.82 8.77
N SER A 106 -5.64 1.86 7.64
CA SER A 106 -6.86 2.67 7.41
C SER A 106 -7.94 2.49 8.47
N ASP A 107 -8.06 1.30 9.05
CA ASP A 107 -9.13 0.97 10.00
C ASP A 107 -8.96 1.69 11.34
N ASN A 108 -7.75 2.19 11.61
CA ASN A 108 -7.44 2.94 12.82
C ASN A 108 -7.25 4.46 12.58
N TRP A 109 -7.67 4.98 11.43
CA TRP A 109 -7.59 6.40 11.11
C TRP A 109 -8.90 6.92 10.54
N LYS A 110 -9.24 8.17 10.88
CA LYS A 110 -10.36 8.88 10.25
C LYS A 110 -10.19 10.39 10.35
N ALA A 111 -11.05 11.13 9.66
CA ALA A 111 -11.10 12.58 9.77
C ALA A 111 -11.34 13.03 11.23
N SER A 112 -10.63 14.09 11.66
CA SER A 112 -10.86 14.75 12.94
C SER A 112 -12.34 15.10 13.13
N SER A 113 -12.85 14.91 14.34
CA SER A 113 -14.20 15.34 14.74
C SER A 113 -14.20 16.75 15.35
N ASN A 114 -13.03 17.36 15.57
CA ASN A 114 -12.91 18.69 16.18
C ASN A 114 -13.39 19.80 15.22
N ALA A 115 -14.25 20.70 15.69
CA ALA A 115 -14.77 21.82 14.91
C ALA A 115 -13.70 22.80 14.37
N GLN A 116 -12.48 22.77 14.91
CA GLN A 116 -11.35 23.56 14.43
C GLN A 116 -10.52 22.86 13.33
N GLY A 117 -10.93 21.67 12.92
CA GLY A 117 -10.27 20.87 11.88
C GLY A 117 -9.24 19.87 12.41
N GLY A 118 -8.78 19.96 13.66
CA GLY A 118 -7.79 19.02 14.22
C GLY A 118 -7.51 19.25 15.70
N THR A 119 -6.70 18.38 16.30
CA THR A 119 -6.23 18.48 17.70
C THR A 119 -4.70 18.51 17.86
N PRO A 120 -3.94 19.37 17.15
CA PRO A 120 -2.48 19.39 17.27
C PRO A 120 -2.04 19.68 18.71
N GLY A 121 -1.13 18.85 19.23
CA GLY A 121 -0.60 18.99 20.59
C GLY A 121 -1.56 18.52 21.70
N GLN A 122 -2.69 17.91 21.35
CA GLN A 122 -3.71 17.40 22.27
C GLN A 122 -4.09 15.95 21.90
N LYS A 123 -4.88 15.31 22.76
CA LYS A 123 -5.50 14.01 22.48
C LYS A 123 -6.42 14.10 21.26
N ASN A 124 -6.34 13.10 20.38
CA ASN A 124 -7.17 13.02 19.17
C ASN A 124 -8.66 13.11 19.51
N SER A 125 -9.39 13.89 18.73
CA SER A 125 -10.84 14.09 18.88
C SER A 125 -11.65 12.83 18.58
N VAL A 126 -11.03 11.86 17.93
CA VAL A 126 -11.60 10.58 17.54
C VAL A 126 -11.15 9.42 18.43
N ASP A 127 -10.43 9.71 19.50
CA ASP A 127 -9.89 8.69 20.40
C ASP A 127 -10.97 7.74 20.89
N ALA A 128 -10.75 6.45 20.64
CA ALA A 128 -11.60 5.37 21.08
C ALA A 128 -10.78 4.07 21.12
N ILE A 129 -11.33 3.04 21.77
CA ILE A 129 -10.75 1.69 21.69
C ILE A 129 -11.04 1.14 20.29
N ASN A 130 -9.99 0.69 19.60
CA ASN A 130 -10.10 0.02 18.30
C ASN A 130 -9.31 -1.30 18.35
N THR A 131 -10.00 -2.37 18.71
CA THR A 131 -9.39 -3.69 18.87
C THR A 131 -9.19 -4.34 17.50
N ASP A 132 -7.96 -4.75 17.24
CA ASP A 132 -7.64 -5.61 16.11
C ASP A 132 -7.53 -7.05 16.59
N ASP A 133 -8.42 -7.90 16.09
CA ASP A 133 -8.46 -9.34 16.33
C ASP A 133 -8.23 -10.13 15.02
N THR A 134 -7.86 -9.45 13.93
CA THR A 134 -7.65 -10.08 12.62
C THR A 134 -6.18 -10.43 12.46
N PRO A 135 -5.82 -11.69 12.17
CA PRO A 135 -4.43 -12.04 11.91
C PRO A 135 -3.99 -11.63 10.50
N PRO A 136 -2.68 -11.40 10.28
CA PRO A 136 -2.15 -11.08 8.97
C PRO A 136 -2.38 -12.21 7.97
N LYS A 137 -2.64 -11.85 6.72
CA LYS A 137 -2.81 -12.80 5.61
C LYS A 137 -1.71 -12.60 4.59
N LEU A 138 -1.19 -13.71 4.05
CA LEU A 138 -0.31 -13.68 2.89
C LEU A 138 -1.17 -13.45 1.64
N LEU A 139 -1.15 -12.22 1.12
CA LEU A 139 -2.02 -11.81 0.01
C LEU A 139 -1.52 -12.33 -1.34
N ARG A 140 -0.22 -12.16 -1.58
CA ARG A 140 0.43 -12.52 -2.85
C ARG A 140 1.93 -12.65 -2.68
N ALA A 141 2.59 -13.16 -3.71
CA ALA A 141 4.04 -13.08 -3.85
C ALA A 141 4.41 -12.73 -5.29
N TYR A 142 5.52 -12.01 -5.46
CA TYR A 142 6.03 -11.64 -6.77
C TYR A 142 7.54 -11.89 -6.86
N THR A 143 8.03 -11.97 -8.09
CA THR A 143 9.40 -12.37 -8.36
C THR A 143 10.28 -11.17 -8.65
N VAL A 144 11.43 -11.08 -7.97
CA VAL A 144 12.47 -10.07 -8.26
C VAL A 144 13.46 -10.61 -9.29
N ASN A 145 13.87 -11.88 -9.11
CA ASN A 145 14.72 -12.62 -10.04
C ASN A 145 14.51 -14.13 -9.81
N THR A 146 15.24 -14.98 -10.53
CA THR A 146 15.04 -16.44 -10.48
C THR A 146 15.18 -17.07 -9.09
N THR A 147 15.89 -16.44 -8.15
CA THR A 147 16.11 -16.96 -6.79
C THR A 147 15.62 -16.03 -5.70
N THR A 148 14.88 -14.96 -6.04
CA THR A 148 14.41 -13.97 -5.07
C THR A 148 12.96 -13.62 -5.34
N ILE A 149 12.13 -13.78 -4.31
CA ILE A 149 10.72 -13.37 -4.33
C ILE A 149 10.44 -12.39 -3.19
N VAL A 150 9.31 -11.71 -3.26
CA VAL A 150 8.76 -10.90 -2.18
C VAL A 150 7.36 -11.41 -1.85
N ALA A 151 7.15 -11.72 -0.57
CA ALA A 151 5.85 -12.03 0.01
C ALA A 151 5.19 -10.72 0.47
N VAL A 152 3.89 -10.54 0.19
CA VAL A 152 3.12 -9.35 0.56
C VAL A 152 2.00 -9.76 1.52
N PHE A 153 1.90 -9.08 2.65
CA PHE A 153 0.95 -9.33 3.72
C PHE A 153 -0.15 -8.25 3.76
N SER A 154 -1.30 -8.57 4.36
CA SER A 154 -2.45 -7.67 4.50
C SER A 154 -2.21 -6.49 5.42
N GLU A 155 -1.21 -6.59 6.30
CA GLU A 155 -0.91 -5.62 7.35
C GLU A 155 0.56 -5.74 7.77
N PRO A 156 1.09 -4.76 8.52
CA PRO A 156 2.42 -4.86 9.12
C PRO A 156 2.56 -6.08 10.03
N ILE A 157 3.59 -6.89 9.81
CA ILE A 157 3.90 -8.06 10.64
C ILE A 157 5.04 -7.77 11.63
N ASP A 158 5.14 -8.58 12.69
CA ASP A 158 6.31 -8.59 13.57
C ASP A 158 7.56 -8.85 12.72
N SER A 159 8.46 -7.87 12.70
CA SER A 159 9.62 -7.90 11.81
C SER A 159 10.59 -9.05 12.08
N MET A 160 10.65 -9.56 13.34
CA MET A 160 11.53 -10.67 13.72
C MET A 160 10.92 -12.01 13.29
N GLN A 161 9.60 -12.17 13.45
CA GLN A 161 8.88 -13.34 12.96
C GLN A 161 8.84 -13.37 11.44
N GLY A 162 8.64 -12.22 10.78
CA GLY A 162 8.73 -12.08 9.33
C GLY A 162 10.11 -12.46 8.77
N ALA A 163 11.18 -12.21 9.52
CA ALA A 163 12.55 -12.59 9.17
C ALA A 163 12.91 -14.05 9.53
N THR A 164 11.97 -14.82 10.09
CA THR A 164 12.21 -16.21 10.49
C THR A 164 11.95 -17.17 9.33
N VAL A 165 13.00 -17.75 8.76
CA VAL A 165 12.93 -18.66 7.61
C VAL A 165 11.97 -19.84 7.83
N ALA A 166 11.91 -20.39 9.04
CA ALA A 166 11.06 -21.54 9.38
C ALA A 166 9.55 -21.26 9.24
N ASN A 167 9.14 -19.99 9.16
CA ASN A 167 7.75 -19.59 8.94
C ASN A 167 7.31 -19.71 7.48
N TYR A 168 8.23 -20.06 6.57
CA TYR A 168 7.98 -20.14 5.13
C TYR A 168 8.30 -21.53 4.58
N GLN A 169 7.47 -21.98 3.64
CA GLN A 169 7.73 -23.18 2.84
C GLN A 169 7.49 -22.85 1.37
N PHE A 170 8.35 -23.38 0.51
CA PHE A 170 8.24 -23.22 -0.93
C PHE A 170 8.09 -24.57 -1.60
N SER A 171 7.26 -24.64 -2.65
CA SER A 171 6.97 -25.90 -3.33
C SER A 171 8.15 -26.43 -4.15
N ASN A 172 7.99 -27.64 -4.67
CA ASN A 172 8.93 -28.29 -5.59
C ASN A 172 10.34 -28.52 -4.99
N GLY A 173 10.41 -28.65 -3.67
CA GLY A 173 11.65 -28.97 -2.94
C GLY A 173 12.65 -27.81 -2.82
N ILE A 174 12.31 -26.62 -3.33
CA ILE A 174 13.15 -25.43 -3.17
C ILE A 174 13.04 -24.95 -1.72
N GLN A 175 14.18 -24.67 -1.10
CA GLN A 175 14.24 -24.20 0.28
C GLN A 175 14.33 -22.67 0.34
N ILE A 176 13.78 -22.08 1.39
CA ILE A 176 14.02 -20.68 1.74
C ILE A 176 15.37 -20.59 2.46
N LEU A 177 16.29 -19.78 1.94
CA LEU A 177 17.63 -19.58 2.51
C LEU A 177 17.70 -18.41 3.48
N SER A 178 16.93 -17.36 3.21
CA SER A 178 16.88 -16.16 4.06
C SER A 178 15.54 -15.46 3.91
N ALA A 179 15.09 -14.81 4.98
CA ALA A 179 13.92 -13.95 5.00
C ALA A 179 14.30 -12.58 5.57
N VAL A 180 13.92 -11.50 4.87
CA VAL A 180 14.22 -10.12 5.27
C VAL A 180 12.93 -9.31 5.18
N THR A 181 12.37 -8.93 6.33
CA THR A 181 11.22 -8.02 6.40
C THR A 181 11.61 -6.64 5.88
N LYS A 182 10.81 -6.07 4.98
CA LYS A 182 11.10 -4.81 4.32
C LYS A 182 10.51 -3.63 5.08
N SER A 183 11.38 -2.70 5.45
CA SER A 183 11.00 -1.40 6.01
C SER A 183 10.45 -0.47 4.91
N PRO A 184 9.71 0.59 5.29
CA PRO A 184 9.35 0.94 6.67
C PRO A 184 7.98 0.41 7.12
N LEU A 185 7.16 -0.11 6.21
CA LEU A 185 5.80 -0.59 6.53
C LEU A 185 5.77 -2.00 7.11
N PHE A 186 6.82 -2.81 6.89
CA PHE A 186 6.92 -4.18 7.41
C PHE A 186 5.75 -5.10 7.00
N ASN A 187 5.10 -4.82 5.88
CA ASN A 187 4.07 -5.66 5.26
C ASN A 187 4.62 -6.52 4.09
N GLU A 188 5.92 -6.47 3.84
CA GLU A 188 6.59 -7.28 2.82
C GLU A 188 7.80 -8.02 3.39
N VAL A 189 8.07 -9.21 2.84
CA VAL A 189 9.26 -10.00 3.20
C VAL A 189 9.95 -10.48 1.93
N GLN A 190 11.21 -10.11 1.76
CA GLN A 190 12.06 -10.64 0.70
C GLN A 190 12.60 -12.02 1.11
N LEU A 191 12.38 -13.02 0.26
CA LEU A 191 12.80 -14.39 0.46
C LEU A 191 13.82 -14.79 -0.61
N SER A 192 14.95 -15.36 -0.17
CA SER A 192 15.95 -15.94 -1.07
C SER A 192 15.73 -17.46 -1.16
N LEU A 193 15.82 -17.99 -2.37
CA LEU A 193 15.54 -19.39 -2.70
C LEU A 193 16.84 -20.19 -2.93
N SER A 194 16.80 -21.49 -2.62
CA SER A 194 17.96 -22.39 -2.78
C SER A 194 18.23 -22.80 -4.22
N ALA A 195 17.29 -22.57 -5.14
CA ALA A 195 17.41 -22.91 -6.56
C ALA A 195 16.60 -21.92 -7.41
N SER A 196 16.99 -21.80 -8.68
CA SER A 196 16.29 -20.94 -9.64
C SER A 196 14.92 -21.50 -9.99
N MET A 197 13.90 -20.65 -9.89
CA MET A 197 12.59 -20.90 -10.48
C MET A 197 12.69 -21.02 -12.00
N GLN A 198 11.88 -21.92 -12.56
CA GLN A 198 11.80 -22.16 -13.99
C GLN A 198 10.64 -21.35 -14.59
N LEU A 199 10.77 -20.96 -15.86
CA LEU A 199 9.67 -20.38 -16.63
C LEU A 199 8.49 -21.37 -16.73
N GLN A 200 7.28 -20.84 -16.92
CA GLN A 200 6.05 -21.62 -17.12
C GLN A 200 5.76 -22.64 -16.02
N THR A 201 6.35 -22.46 -14.84
CA THR A 201 6.13 -23.30 -13.66
C THR A 201 5.48 -22.47 -12.57
N MET A 202 4.30 -22.89 -12.13
CA MET A 202 3.65 -22.31 -10.97
C MET A 202 4.18 -22.96 -9.69
N TYR A 203 4.67 -22.13 -8.80
CA TYR A 203 5.10 -22.51 -7.46
C TYR A 203 4.07 -22.04 -6.43
N THR A 204 4.15 -22.62 -5.23
CA THR A 204 3.36 -22.19 -4.08
C THR A 204 4.29 -21.74 -2.97
N LEU A 205 4.06 -20.54 -2.46
CA LEU A 205 4.63 -20.06 -1.21
C LEU A 205 3.59 -20.25 -0.10
N THR A 206 4.02 -20.83 1.00
CA THR A 206 3.24 -20.99 2.22
C THR A 206 3.88 -20.19 3.34
N ALA A 207 3.09 -19.41 4.07
CA ALA A 207 3.49 -18.73 5.31
C ALA A 207 2.61 -19.17 6.49
N SER A 208 3.18 -19.21 7.69
CA SER A 208 2.46 -19.60 8.92
C SER A 208 3.15 -19.08 10.17
N GLY A 209 2.39 -18.86 11.25
CA GLY A 209 2.96 -18.57 12.58
C GLY A 209 3.58 -17.18 12.72
N ILE A 210 3.27 -16.26 11.80
CA ILE A 210 3.67 -14.86 11.83
C ILE A 210 2.53 -14.06 12.45
N ALA A 211 2.85 -13.20 13.40
CA ALA A 211 1.92 -12.29 14.05
C ALA A 211 2.06 -10.85 13.56
N ASP A 212 1.01 -10.06 13.76
CA ASP A 212 1.01 -8.61 13.63
C ASP A 212 1.61 -7.92 14.88
N CYS A 213 1.49 -6.59 14.97
CA CYS A 213 1.94 -5.84 16.15
C CYS A 213 1.08 -6.05 17.41
N LYS A 214 -0.11 -6.65 17.27
CA LYS A 214 -1.07 -6.97 18.34
C LYS A 214 -1.02 -8.42 18.78
N SER A 215 -0.08 -9.20 18.23
CA SER A 215 0.10 -10.62 18.49
C SER A 215 -1.01 -11.51 17.91
N ASN A 216 -1.84 -11.01 16.99
CA ASN A 216 -2.74 -11.85 16.21
C ASN A 216 -1.90 -12.70 15.26
N THR A 217 -1.90 -14.01 15.46
CA THR A 217 -1.02 -14.93 14.73
C THR A 217 -1.73 -15.60 13.58
N MET A 218 -1.15 -15.53 12.38
CA MET A 218 -1.71 -16.18 11.21
C MET A 218 -1.63 -17.71 11.29
N THR A 219 -2.68 -18.36 10.80
CA THR A 219 -2.63 -19.78 10.44
C THR A 219 -1.89 -19.98 9.12
N ASN A 220 -1.70 -21.23 8.71
CA ASN A 220 -1.15 -21.54 7.40
C ASN A 220 -1.98 -20.89 6.28
N ASN A 221 -1.30 -20.14 5.40
CA ASN A 221 -1.88 -19.52 4.22
C ASN A 221 -0.90 -19.62 3.04
N THR A 222 -1.43 -19.79 1.83
CA THR A 222 -0.66 -20.11 0.63
C THR A 222 -1.02 -19.20 -0.54
N VAL A 223 -0.02 -18.82 -1.34
CA VAL A 223 -0.18 -18.03 -2.57
C VAL A 223 0.62 -18.62 -3.72
N LYS A 224 0.18 -18.35 -4.96
CA LYS A 224 0.92 -18.70 -6.17
C LYS A 224 2.05 -17.71 -6.42
N VAL A 225 3.13 -18.18 -7.05
CA VAL A 225 4.23 -17.37 -7.56
C VAL A 225 4.95 -18.08 -8.70
N GLY A 226 5.60 -17.33 -9.58
CA GLY A 226 6.42 -17.89 -10.63
C GLY A 226 7.17 -16.80 -11.40
N MET A 227 7.97 -17.22 -12.37
CA MET A 227 8.72 -16.28 -13.21
C MET A 227 7.79 -15.64 -14.24
N PRO A 228 7.65 -14.29 -14.27
CA PRO A 228 6.92 -13.63 -15.33
C PRO A 228 7.72 -13.62 -16.64
N GLU A 229 7.00 -13.64 -17.75
CA GLU A 229 7.51 -13.53 -19.12
C GLU A 229 6.87 -12.31 -19.81
N ASP A 230 7.49 -11.83 -20.89
CA ASP A 230 6.88 -10.79 -21.70
C ASP A 230 5.71 -11.37 -22.52
N ALA A 231 4.63 -10.59 -22.62
CA ALA A 231 3.44 -10.97 -23.38
C ALA A 231 3.71 -10.82 -24.89
N ASP A 232 3.35 -11.85 -25.66
CA ASP A 232 3.28 -11.79 -27.11
C ASP A 232 1.84 -11.47 -27.57
N ALA A 233 1.70 -11.21 -28.88
CA ALA A 233 0.39 -11.01 -29.48
C ALA A 233 -0.54 -12.20 -29.18
N LEU A 234 -1.77 -11.90 -28.75
CA LEU A 234 -2.84 -12.86 -28.43
C LEU A 234 -2.63 -13.69 -27.15
N ASP A 235 -1.60 -13.40 -26.34
CA ASP A 235 -1.45 -14.01 -25.03
C ASP A 235 -2.49 -13.47 -24.02
N MET A 236 -2.69 -12.15 -24.05
CA MET A 236 -3.67 -11.43 -23.25
C MET A 236 -4.81 -10.97 -24.15
N ILE A 237 -6.03 -11.35 -23.81
CA ILE A 237 -7.23 -11.07 -24.59
C ILE A 237 -8.06 -10.04 -23.85
N VAL A 238 -8.49 -8.98 -24.54
CA VAL A 238 -9.56 -8.11 -24.03
C VAL A 238 -10.84 -8.94 -24.03
N ASN A 239 -11.34 -9.28 -22.85
CA ASN A 239 -12.51 -10.14 -22.68
C ASN A 239 -13.80 -9.33 -22.62
N GLU A 240 -13.77 -8.20 -21.90
CA GLU A 240 -14.96 -7.37 -21.68
C GLU A 240 -14.59 -5.88 -21.56
N ILE A 241 -15.48 -5.00 -22.01
CA ILE A 241 -15.34 -3.54 -21.89
C ILE A 241 -16.67 -2.97 -21.38
N LEU A 242 -16.62 -2.24 -20.27
CA LEU A 242 -17.68 -1.33 -19.85
C LEU A 242 -17.24 0.10 -20.17
N PHE A 243 -17.85 0.69 -21.20
CA PHE A 243 -17.56 2.06 -21.64
C PHE A 243 -18.65 3.07 -21.29
N ASN A 244 -19.82 2.59 -20.82
CA ASN A 244 -20.97 3.43 -20.45
C ASN A 244 -21.51 2.98 -19.07
N PRO A 245 -20.83 3.34 -17.97
CA PRO A 245 -21.19 2.93 -16.63
C PRO A 245 -22.44 3.68 -16.14
N ARG A 246 -22.95 3.26 -14.98
CA ARG A 246 -23.95 4.06 -14.24
C ARG A 246 -23.35 5.45 -13.89
N PRO A 247 -24.17 6.48 -13.61
CA PRO A 247 -23.66 7.83 -13.30
C PRO A 247 -22.64 7.93 -12.14
N THR A 248 -22.60 6.93 -11.26
CA THR A 248 -21.68 6.81 -10.12
C THR A 248 -20.60 5.75 -10.32
N GLY A 249 -20.60 5.08 -11.47
CA GLY A 249 -19.63 4.05 -11.84
C GLY A 249 -18.54 4.59 -12.75
N TYR A 250 -17.53 3.77 -12.97
CA TYR A 250 -16.40 4.06 -13.84
C TYR A 250 -16.27 2.99 -14.92
N ASP A 251 -15.60 3.35 -16.00
CA ASP A 251 -15.25 2.43 -17.08
C ASP A 251 -14.36 1.30 -16.56
N TYR A 252 -14.46 0.13 -17.19
CA TYR A 252 -13.48 -0.93 -17.00
C TYR A 252 -13.17 -1.67 -18.29
N VAL A 253 -11.99 -2.29 -18.29
CA VAL A 253 -11.62 -3.30 -19.27
C VAL A 253 -11.17 -4.55 -18.54
N GLU A 254 -11.76 -5.68 -18.89
CA GLU A 254 -11.35 -7.00 -18.42
C GLU A 254 -10.41 -7.65 -19.42
N PHE A 255 -9.33 -8.25 -18.91
CA PHE A 255 -8.38 -9.01 -19.69
C PHE A 255 -8.29 -10.45 -19.18
N TYR A 256 -8.12 -11.37 -20.12
CA TYR A 256 -7.96 -12.80 -19.87
C TYR A 256 -6.57 -13.27 -20.31
N ASN A 257 -5.82 -13.91 -19.41
CA ASN A 257 -4.57 -14.59 -19.74
C ASN A 257 -4.88 -15.96 -20.37
N LYS A 258 -4.88 -16.00 -21.71
CA LYS A 258 -5.11 -17.22 -22.49
C LYS A 258 -3.85 -18.11 -22.62
N SER A 259 -2.68 -17.54 -22.34
CA SER A 259 -1.38 -18.19 -22.53
C SER A 259 -1.05 -19.18 -21.40
N GLN A 260 0.12 -19.82 -21.49
CA GLN A 260 0.72 -20.58 -20.37
C GLN A 260 1.79 -19.77 -19.62
N LYS A 261 1.99 -18.51 -20.00
CA LYS A 261 2.94 -17.60 -19.38
C LYS A 261 2.32 -16.96 -18.14
N ILE A 262 3.18 -16.57 -17.21
CA ILE A 262 2.82 -15.68 -16.10
C ILE A 262 3.19 -14.27 -16.55
N PHE A 263 2.29 -13.30 -16.36
CA PHE A 263 2.58 -11.90 -16.65
C PHE A 263 2.76 -11.10 -15.37
N ASP A 264 3.43 -9.96 -15.50
CA ASP A 264 3.54 -8.96 -14.44
C ASP A 264 2.77 -7.71 -14.88
N ALA A 265 1.69 -7.39 -14.18
CA ALA A 265 0.85 -6.24 -14.50
C ALA A 265 1.62 -4.90 -14.38
N SER A 266 2.72 -4.85 -13.62
CA SER A 266 3.59 -3.67 -13.60
C SER A 266 4.37 -3.46 -14.89
N LYS A 267 4.31 -4.40 -15.84
CA LYS A 267 4.88 -4.26 -17.18
C LYS A 267 3.81 -4.13 -18.26
N MET A 268 2.53 -4.06 -17.86
CA MET A 268 1.39 -3.96 -18.77
C MET A 268 0.77 -2.56 -18.72
N TYR A 269 0.25 -2.14 -19.87
CA TYR A 269 -0.28 -0.79 -20.07
C TYR A 269 -1.56 -0.84 -20.89
N ILE A 270 -2.49 0.07 -20.59
CA ILE A 270 -3.64 0.40 -21.43
C ILE A 270 -3.39 1.76 -22.07
N ALA A 271 -3.81 1.95 -23.31
CA ALA A 271 -3.62 3.19 -24.03
C ALA A 271 -4.69 3.34 -25.12
N ASN A 272 -4.89 4.57 -25.62
CA ASN A 272 -5.68 4.84 -26.82
C ASN A 272 -4.79 5.40 -27.94
N ARG A 273 -5.38 5.66 -29.10
CA ARG A 273 -4.75 6.44 -30.16
C ARG A 273 -5.39 7.82 -30.25
N ASN A 274 -4.58 8.84 -30.48
CA ASN A 274 -5.07 10.19 -30.73
C ASN A 274 -5.52 10.35 -32.20
N SER A 275 -5.97 11.56 -32.57
CA SER A 275 -6.42 11.89 -33.93
C SER A 275 -5.34 11.72 -35.02
N SER A 276 -4.05 11.71 -34.63
CA SER A 276 -2.91 11.47 -35.52
C SER A 276 -2.55 9.99 -35.63
N ASN A 277 -3.32 9.11 -34.99
CA ASN A 277 -3.08 7.67 -34.88
C ASN A 277 -1.83 7.31 -34.04
N ASP A 278 -1.30 8.24 -33.24
CA ASP A 278 -0.21 7.97 -32.29
C ASP A 278 -0.76 7.42 -30.98
N ILE A 279 0.01 6.57 -30.29
CA ILE A 279 -0.38 6.05 -28.97
C ILE A 279 -0.37 7.21 -27.95
N SER A 280 -1.45 7.34 -27.18
CA SER A 280 -1.66 8.35 -26.16
C SER A 280 -2.35 7.77 -24.92
N SER A 281 -2.45 8.55 -23.84
CA SER A 281 -3.14 8.17 -22.59
C SER A 281 -2.67 6.83 -22.03
N ILE A 282 -1.35 6.62 -22.03
CA ILE A 282 -0.74 5.37 -21.59
C ILE A 282 -0.80 5.30 -20.07
N THR A 283 -1.51 4.30 -19.55
CA THR A 283 -1.60 4.03 -18.12
C THR A 283 -1.11 2.62 -17.81
N GLN A 284 -0.22 2.51 -16.82
CA GLN A 284 0.29 1.23 -16.31
C GLN A 284 -0.77 0.53 -15.47
N PHE A 285 -0.91 -0.80 -15.57
CA PHE A 285 -1.93 -1.53 -14.80
C PHE A 285 -1.65 -1.54 -13.30
N SER A 286 -0.37 -1.52 -12.90
CA SER A 286 0.01 -1.51 -11.48
C SER A 286 1.37 -0.83 -11.29
N ALA A 287 1.49 -0.02 -10.24
CA ALA A 287 2.76 0.59 -9.84
C ALA A 287 3.75 -0.41 -9.21
N THR A 288 3.25 -1.54 -8.70
CA THR A 288 4.07 -2.61 -8.09
C THR A 288 3.86 -3.93 -8.80
N PRO A 289 4.85 -4.85 -8.80
CA PRO A 289 4.71 -6.13 -9.47
C PRO A 289 3.47 -6.89 -9.00
N TRP A 290 2.67 -7.36 -9.95
CA TRP A 290 1.43 -8.11 -9.69
C TRP A 290 1.31 -9.23 -10.71
N LEU A 291 1.37 -10.47 -10.25
CA LEU A 291 1.43 -11.62 -11.16
C LEU A 291 0.02 -12.00 -11.65
N ILE A 292 -0.09 -12.21 -12.96
CA ILE A 292 -1.28 -12.70 -13.65
C ILE A 292 -0.97 -14.11 -14.14
N PHE A 293 -1.61 -15.13 -13.58
CA PHE A 293 -1.31 -16.52 -13.87
C PHE A 293 -2.08 -17.02 -15.11
N PRO A 294 -1.64 -18.14 -15.72
CA PRO A 294 -2.39 -18.78 -16.80
C PRO A 294 -3.85 -19.03 -16.43
N GLY A 295 -4.77 -18.53 -17.25
CA GLY A 295 -6.20 -18.67 -17.06
C GLY A 295 -6.85 -17.62 -16.15
N ASP A 296 -6.07 -16.71 -15.55
CA ASP A 296 -6.62 -15.63 -14.73
C ASP A 296 -7.32 -14.57 -15.58
N TYR A 297 -8.29 -13.91 -14.95
CA TYR A 297 -8.93 -12.70 -15.45
C TYR A 297 -8.50 -11.54 -14.55
N ILE A 298 -8.24 -10.38 -15.14
CA ILE A 298 -8.02 -9.14 -14.39
C ILE A 298 -8.89 -8.02 -14.95
N VAL A 299 -9.34 -7.14 -14.08
CA VAL A 299 -10.12 -5.94 -14.45
C VAL A 299 -9.27 -4.72 -14.16
N VAL A 300 -9.25 -3.77 -15.09
CA VAL A 300 -8.60 -2.46 -14.91
C VAL A 300 -9.67 -1.38 -14.90
N THR A 301 -9.70 -0.54 -13.85
CA THR A 301 -10.65 0.57 -13.69
C THR A 301 -10.04 1.71 -12.88
N GLN A 302 -10.64 2.90 -12.91
CA GLN A 302 -10.20 4.04 -12.08
C GLN A 302 -10.68 3.94 -10.63
N ASP A 303 -11.71 3.14 -10.35
CA ASP A 303 -12.28 3.01 -9.01
C ASP A 303 -12.87 1.61 -8.79
N ALA A 304 -12.09 0.74 -8.13
CA ALA A 304 -12.55 -0.60 -7.77
C ALA A 304 -13.70 -0.59 -6.74
N GLU A 305 -13.81 0.44 -5.90
CA GLU A 305 -14.89 0.53 -4.91
C GLU A 305 -16.23 0.80 -5.60
N SER A 306 -16.25 1.65 -6.63
CA SER A 306 -17.46 1.82 -7.46
C SER A 306 -17.89 0.50 -8.10
N LEU A 307 -16.96 -0.29 -8.62
CA LEU A 307 -17.27 -1.55 -9.28
C LEU A 307 -17.94 -2.53 -8.30
N ASN A 308 -17.39 -2.65 -7.09
CA ASN A 308 -17.93 -3.49 -6.02
C ASN A 308 -19.31 -3.04 -5.52
N ARG A 309 -19.60 -1.73 -5.59
CA ARG A 309 -20.90 -1.17 -5.20
C ARG A 309 -21.98 -1.37 -6.26
N GLU A 310 -21.61 -1.22 -7.53
CA GLU A 310 -22.55 -1.20 -8.65
C GLU A 310 -22.77 -2.59 -9.28
N TYR A 311 -21.82 -3.52 -9.12
CA TYR A 311 -21.81 -4.84 -9.75
C TYR A 311 -21.39 -5.95 -8.77
N LEU A 312 -21.71 -7.20 -9.11
CA LEU A 312 -21.24 -8.37 -8.37
C LEU A 312 -19.80 -8.71 -8.78
N VAL A 313 -18.84 -8.39 -7.93
CA VAL A 313 -17.42 -8.70 -8.12
C VAL A 313 -17.06 -9.91 -7.25
N SER A 314 -16.91 -11.07 -7.87
CA SER A 314 -16.63 -12.33 -7.15
C SER A 314 -15.19 -12.44 -6.65
N HIS A 315 -14.26 -11.75 -7.31
CA HIS A 315 -12.82 -11.74 -6.99
C HIS A 315 -12.31 -10.28 -6.98
N PRO A 316 -12.62 -9.48 -5.93
CA PRO A 316 -12.18 -8.09 -5.83
C PRO A 316 -10.66 -7.93 -5.89
N GLU A 317 -9.91 -8.96 -5.50
CA GLU A 317 -8.45 -8.99 -5.58
C GLU A 317 -7.91 -9.02 -7.02
N TRP A 318 -8.74 -9.28 -8.03
CA TRP A 318 -8.35 -9.23 -9.45
C TRP A 318 -8.63 -7.88 -10.12
N VAL A 319 -9.16 -6.91 -9.36
CA VAL A 319 -9.43 -5.56 -9.84
C VAL A 319 -8.23 -4.66 -9.56
N LEU A 320 -7.58 -4.20 -10.63
CA LEU A 320 -6.46 -3.26 -10.59
C LEU A 320 -6.99 -1.83 -10.76
N THR A 321 -6.78 -1.00 -9.74
CA THR A 321 -7.12 0.42 -9.79
C THR A 321 -5.98 1.20 -10.41
N VAL A 322 -6.28 2.00 -11.44
CA VAL A 322 -5.31 2.82 -12.15
C VAL A 322 -5.62 4.32 -12.01
N SER A 323 -4.59 5.16 -12.13
CA SER A 323 -4.74 6.61 -11.95
C SER A 323 -5.64 7.26 -13.01
N SER A 324 -5.69 6.69 -14.21
CA SER A 324 -6.56 7.16 -15.28
C SER A 324 -6.84 6.07 -16.32
N MET A 325 -8.02 6.09 -16.92
CA MET A 325 -8.34 5.23 -18.06
C MET A 325 -8.28 6.04 -19.36
N PRO A 326 -7.89 5.42 -20.49
CA PRO A 326 -8.11 6.03 -21.79
C PRO A 326 -9.60 6.27 -22.01
N SER A 327 -9.94 7.32 -22.75
CA SER A 327 -11.35 7.64 -23.03
C SER A 327 -12.00 6.57 -23.91
N PHE A 328 -13.17 6.08 -23.47
CA PHE A 328 -14.07 5.23 -24.26
C PHE A 328 -15.38 6.00 -24.51
N PRO A 329 -15.58 6.62 -25.68
CA PRO A 329 -16.76 7.46 -25.88
C PRO A 329 -18.05 6.64 -25.97
N ASP A 330 -19.08 7.07 -25.23
CA ASP A 330 -20.40 6.42 -25.15
C ASP A 330 -21.14 6.28 -26.50
N ALA A 331 -20.91 7.22 -27.41
CA ALA A 331 -21.70 7.39 -28.63
C ALA A 331 -21.06 6.75 -29.86
N GLU A 332 -19.73 6.79 -29.99
CA GLU A 332 -18.96 6.26 -31.11
C GLU A 332 -17.53 5.90 -30.63
N GLY A 333 -17.05 4.69 -30.92
CA GLY A 333 -15.66 4.30 -30.65
C GLY A 333 -14.70 4.88 -31.70
N PHE A 334 -13.49 5.27 -31.29
CA PHE A 334 -12.38 5.54 -32.21
C PHE A 334 -11.42 4.36 -32.27
#